data_AF-A0A6P1ZV94-F1
#
_entry.id   AF-A0A6P1ZV94-F1
#
_cell.length_a   1.000
_cell.length_b   1.000
_cell.length_c   1.000
_cell.angle_alpha   90.00
_cell.angle_beta   90.00
_cell.angle_gamma   90.00
#
_symmetry.space_group_name_H-M   'P 1'
#
loop_
_entity.id
_entity.type
_entity.pdbx_description
1 polymer ?
#
loop_
_entity_poly.entity_id
_entity_poly.type
_entity_poly.pdbx_seq_one_letter_code
_entity_poly.pdbx_strand_id
1 'polypeptide(L)' 'MKSYSVDLREKIVAAHLEKNISIRKVANIFSVSKSLVQKLVKQQKLNG' A
#
# COMPACT_ATOMS: atom_id res chain seq x y z
N MET A 1 -2.86 6.49 -17.94
CA MET A 1 -2.34 6.43 -16.55
C MET A 1 -1.41 5.23 -16.46
N LYS A 2 -0.11 5.41 -16.18
CA LYS A 2 0.81 4.27 -16.02
C LYS A 2 0.32 3.41 -14.87
N SER A 3 -0.03 2.16 -15.14
CA SER A 3 -0.32 1.18 -14.11
C SER A 3 0.92 1.09 -13.24
N TYR A 4 0.83 1.48 -11.96
CA TYR A 4 1.89 1.17 -11.01
C TYR A 4 2.19 -0.32 -11.14
N SER A 5 3.46 -0.69 -11.35
CA SER A 5 3.86 -2.09 -11.43
C SER A 5 3.28 -2.86 -10.26
N VAL A 6 2.82 -4.09 -10.51
CA VAL A 6 2.20 -4.96 -9.49
C VAL A 6 3.08 -5.01 -8.24
N ASP A 7 4.40 -5.09 -8.44
CA ASP A 7 5.45 -5.05 -7.42
C ASP A 7 5.35 -3.87 -6.45
N LEU A 8 4.98 -2.66 -6.92
CA LEU A 8 4.90 -1.49 -6.05
C LEU A 8 3.72 -1.61 -5.09
N ARG A 9 2.58 -2.13 -5.55
CA ARG A 9 1.38 -2.29 -4.73
C ARG A 9 1.60 -3.35 -3.66
N GLU A 10 2.22 -4.47 -4.04
CA GLU A 10 2.59 -5.54 -3.12
C GLU A 10 3.57 -5.03 -2.05
N LYS A 11 4.60 -4.28 -2.44
CA LYS A 11 5.54 -3.67 -1.48
C LYS A 11 4.87 -2.68 -0.51
N ILE A 12 3.90 -1.89 -0.98
CA ILE A 12 3.13 -0.96 -0.11
C ILE A 12 2.32 -1.74 0.92
N VAL A 13 1.64 -2.80 0.48
CA VAL A 13 0.79 -3.62 1.35
C VAL A 13 1.64 -4.41 2.35
N ALA A 14 2.73 -5.03 1.89
CA ALA A 14 3.69 -5.73 2.75
C ALA A 14 4.32 -4.79 3.79
N ALA A 15 4.68 -3.56 3.42
CA ALA A 15 5.20 -2.57 4.37
C ALA A 15 4.20 -2.21 5.48
N HIS A 16 2.90 -2.21 5.19
CA HIS A 16 1.87 -1.98 6.21
C HIS A 16 1.59 -3.23 7.06
N LEU A 17 1.40 -4.38 6.41
CA LEU A 17 0.97 -5.63 7.06
C LEU A 17 2.11 -6.36 7.77
N GLU A 18 3.28 -6.50 7.14
CA GLU A 18 4.41 -7.27 7.69
C GLU A 18 5.24 -6.43 8.66
N LYS A 19 5.49 -5.16 8.32
CA LYS A 19 6.33 -4.26 9.13
C LYS A 19 5.54 -3.42 10.14
N ASN A 20 4.22 -3.60 10.19
CA ASN A 20 3.30 -2.90 11.10
C ASN A 20 3.45 -1.36 11.05
N ILE A 21 3.83 -0.83 9.88
CA ILE A 21 4.07 0.60 9.68
C ILE A 21 2.73 1.31 9.48
N SER A 22 2.52 2.45 10.13
CA SER A 22 1.29 3.21 9.94
C SER A 22 1.08 3.67 8.49
N ILE A 23 -0.17 3.70 8.03
CA ILE A 23 -0.57 4.11 6.67
C ILE A 23 0.06 5.46 6.27
N ARG A 24 0.12 6.41 7.22
CA ARG A 24 0.74 7.73 7.01
C ARG A 24 2.23 7.62 6.69
N LYS A 25 2.95 6.75 7.40
CA LYS A 25 4.39 6.56 7.22
C LYS A 25 4.68 5.79 5.94
N VAL A 26 3.87 4.79 5.59
CA VAL A 26 3.93 4.09 4.29
C VAL A 26 3.70 5.06 3.13
N ALA A 27 2.67 5.91 3.21
CA ALA A 27 2.38 6.92 2.19
C ALA A 27 3.58 7.85 1.93
N ASN A 28 4.26 8.30 2.99
CA ASN A 28 5.45 9.14 2.87
C ASN A 28 6.66 8.39 2.28
N ILE A 29 6.90 7.13 2.69
CA ILE A 29 8.04 6.32 2.18
C ILE A 29 7.90 6.08 0.67
N PHE A 30 6.69 5.73 0.23
CA PHE A 30 6.44 5.41 -1.17
C PHE A 30 6.02 6.64 -2.00
N SER A 31 5.98 7.84 -1.40
CA SER A 31 5.52 9.08 -2.04
C SER A 31 4.15 8.91 -2.73
N VAL A 32 3.24 8.19 -2.07
CA VAL A 32 1.87 7.93 -2.57
C VAL A 32 0.83 8.58 -1.66
N SER A 33 -0.39 8.73 -2.17
CA SER A 33 -1.49 9.24 -1.35
C SER A 33 -1.92 8.22 -0.29
N LYS A 34 -2.38 8.72 0.86
CA LYS A 34 -2.95 7.87 1.94
C LYS A 34 -4.16 7.08 1.46
N SER A 35 -4.98 7.67 0.59
CA SER A 35 -6.17 7.02 0.01
C SER A 35 -5.80 5.83 -0.85
N LEU A 36 -4.66 5.89 -1.58
CA LEU A 36 -4.15 4.75 -2.35
C LEU A 36 -3.74 3.61 -1.41
N VAL A 37 -2.96 3.91 -0.36
CA VAL A 37 -2.53 2.89 0.62
C VAL A 37 -3.74 2.25 1.30
N GLN A 38 -4.72 3.05 1.74
CA GLN A 38 -5.97 2.54 2.31
C GLN A 38 -6.73 1.63 1.35
N LYS A 39 -6.86 2.04 0.08
CA LYS A 39 -7.54 1.24 -0.94
C LYS A 39 -6.84 -0.10 -1.16
N LEU A 40 -5.51 -0.11 -1.27
CA LEU A 40 -4.72 -1.32 -1.46
C LEU A 40 -4.82 -2.27 -0.28
N VAL A 41 -4.69 -1.76 0.95
CA VAL A 41 -4.84 -2.57 2.17
C VAL A 41 -6.24 -3.16 2.28
N LYS A 42 -7.27 -2.38 1.97
CA LYS A 42 -8.67 -2.87 1.97
C LYS A 42 -8.89 -3.95 0.92
N GLN A 43 -8.31 -3.78 -0.28
CA GLN A 43 -8.41 -4.76 -1.36
C GLN A 43 -7.69 -6.07 -1.02
N GLN A 44 -6.52 -6.01 -0.36
CA GLN A 44 -5.82 -7.22 0.09
C GLN A 44 -6.64 -8.00 1.12
N LYS A 45 -7.28 -7.31 2.07
CA LYS A 45 -8.13 -7.96 3.09
C LYS A 45 -9.39 -8.64 2.54
N LEU A 46 -9.90 -8.18 1.40
CA LEU A 46 -11.10 -8.75 0.76
C LEU A 46 -10.78 -9.96 -0.13
N ASN A 47 -9.54 -10.05 -0.61
CA ASN A 47 -9.06 -11.14 -1.47
C ASN A 47 -8.32 -12.24 -0.67
N GLY A 48 -8.28 -12.15 0.66
CA GLY A 48 -7.68 -13.13 1.56
C GLY A 48 -8.71 -13.97 2.29
#